data_AF-A0A6B3QMM6-F1
#
_entry.id   AF-A0A6B3QMM6-F1
#
_cell.length_a   1.000
_cell.length_b   1.000
_cell.length_c   1.000
_cell.angle_alpha   90.00
_cell.angle_beta   90.00
_cell.angle_gamma   90.00
#
_symmetry.space_group_name_H-M   'P 1'
#
loop_
_entity.id
_entity.type
_entity.pdbx_description
1 polymer ?
#
loop_
_entity_poly.entity_id
_entity_poly.type
_entity_poly.pdbx_seq_one_letter_code
_entity_poly.pdbx_strand_id
1 'polypeptide(L)'
;MARPTALRLLPWLSAEGKPCFLAPGDGSGFVSRLADETEARQLAVGLDVLRSARGVLDDPVSPNAEVRYTAIRLTECLADALRVAESRGRRLATDHGEP
;
A
#
# COMPACT_ATOMS: atom_id res chain seq x y z
N MET A 1 -10.99 -8.76 -27.34
CA MET A 1 -11.86 -8.32 -26.23
C MET A 1 -11.05 -8.43 -24.95
N ALA A 2 -10.88 -7.34 -24.20
CA ALA A 2 -10.13 -7.36 -22.94
C ALA A 2 -10.80 -8.35 -21.97
N ARG A 3 -10.04 -9.30 -21.43
CA ARG A 3 -10.52 -10.20 -20.39
C ARG A 3 -10.94 -9.36 -19.18
N PRO A 4 -12.05 -9.68 -18.47
CA PRO A 4 -12.41 -8.96 -17.27
C PRO A 4 -11.29 -9.14 -16.24
N THR A 5 -10.52 -8.08 -15.96
CA THR A 5 -9.63 -8.05 -14.79
C THR A 5 -10.46 -8.32 -13.54
N ALA A 6 -9.95 -9.08 -12.57
CA ALA A 6 -10.65 -9.22 -11.30
C ALA A 6 -10.82 -7.84 -10.62
N LEU A 7 -11.80 -7.74 -9.71
CA LEU A 7 -12.02 -6.54 -8.90
C LEU A 7 -10.69 -5.99 -8.33
N ARG A 8 -10.37 -4.72 -8.62
CA ARG A 8 -9.15 -4.09 -8.12
C ARG A 8 -9.33 -3.71 -6.66
N LEU A 9 -8.52 -4.27 -5.78
CA LEU A 9 -8.41 -3.81 -4.39
C LEU A 9 -7.83 -2.38 -4.36
N LEU A 10 -8.51 -1.45 -3.68
CA LEU A 10 -8.06 -0.07 -3.56
C LEU A 10 -7.09 0.12 -2.39
N PRO A 11 -6.10 1.03 -2.48
CA PRO A 11 -5.06 1.22 -1.45
C PRO A 11 -5.57 1.94 -0.18
N TRP A 12 -6.84 2.31 -0.14
CA TRP A 12 -7.52 2.86 1.04
C TRP A 12 -8.64 1.94 1.52
N LEU A 13 -9.10 2.19 2.75
CA LEU A 13 -10.28 1.58 3.35
C LEU A 13 -11.50 2.50 3.17
N SER A 14 -12.69 1.94 3.38
CA SER A 14 -13.91 2.73 3.55
C SER A 14 -13.86 3.52 4.85
N ALA A 15 -14.81 4.44 5.05
CA ALA A 15 -14.95 5.17 6.31
C ALA A 15 -15.15 4.24 7.52
N GLU A 16 -15.73 3.06 7.29
CA GLU A 16 -15.95 1.99 8.29
C GLU A 16 -14.75 1.03 8.41
N GLY A 17 -13.62 1.32 7.77
CA GLY A 17 -12.42 0.50 7.83
C GLY A 17 -12.48 -0.78 6.99
N LYS A 18 -13.41 -0.89 6.03
CA LYS A 18 -13.55 -2.10 5.20
C LYS A 18 -12.72 -2.00 3.91
N PRO A 19 -12.18 -3.11 3.38
CA PRO A 19 -11.53 -3.11 2.09
C PRO A 19 -12.48 -2.65 0.97
N CYS A 20 -12.02 -1.71 0.12
CA CYS A 20 -12.76 -1.25 -1.04
C CYS A 20 -12.26 -1.88 -2.34
N PHE A 21 -13.18 -2.10 -3.27
CA PHE A 21 -12.89 -2.70 -4.57
C PHE A 21 -13.44 -1.83 -5.71
N LEU A 22 -12.67 -1.73 -6.79
CA LEU A 22 -13.06 -1.08 -8.04
C LEU A 22 -13.45 -2.14 -9.08
N ALA A 23 -14.58 -1.91 -9.75
CA ALA A 23 -15.07 -2.77 -10.81
C ALA A 23 -14.07 -2.85 -11.99
N PRO A 24 -14.05 -3.96 -12.74
CA PRO A 24 -13.17 -4.12 -13.89
C PRO A 24 -13.46 -3.05 -14.94
N GLY A 25 -12.41 -2.45 -15.49
CA GLY A 25 -12.50 -1.45 -16.55
C GLY A 25 -11.25 -1.48 -17.42
N ASP A 26 -11.09 -0.47 -18.27
CA ASP A 26 -9.90 -0.31 -19.13
C ASP A 26 -8.61 0.07 -18.37
N GLY A 27 -8.67 0.16 -17.03
CA GLY A 27 -7.56 0.58 -16.18
C GLY A 27 -7.20 2.06 -16.25
N SER A 28 -7.87 2.86 -17.10
CA SER A 28 -7.53 4.26 -17.38
C SER A 28 -8.42 5.28 -16.63
N GLY A 29 -9.51 4.79 -16.01
CA GLY A 29 -10.46 5.60 -15.27
C GLY A 29 -9.83 6.38 -14.10
N PHE A 30 -10.46 7.50 -13.73
CA PHE A 30 -9.99 8.42 -12.70
C PHE A 30 -9.63 7.72 -11.37
N VAL A 31 -10.48 6.80 -10.90
CA VAL A 31 -10.26 6.06 -9.65
C VAL A 31 -9.06 5.12 -9.75
N SER A 32 -8.78 4.55 -10.93
CA SER A 32 -7.61 3.72 -11.17
C SER A 32 -6.32 4.54 -11.03
N ARG A 33 -6.27 5.73 -11.66
CA ARG A 33 -5.14 6.65 -11.52
C ARG A 33 -4.95 7.14 -10.08
N LEU A 34 -6.03 7.48 -9.39
CA LEU A 34 -5.99 7.86 -7.98
C LEU A 34 -5.44 6.73 -7.11
N ALA A 35 -5.81 5.48 -7.42
CA ALA A 35 -5.25 4.31 -6.76
C ALA A 35 -3.74 4.19 -7.03
N ASP A 36 -3.28 4.33 -8.27
CA ASP A 36 -1.86 4.28 -8.61
C ASP A 36 -1.04 5.38 -7.89
N GLU A 37 -1.55 6.62 -7.89
CA GLU A 37 -0.94 7.74 -7.18
C GLU A 37 -0.88 7.52 -5.66
N THR A 38 -1.93 6.92 -5.10
CA THR A 38 -1.98 6.63 -3.66
C THR A 38 -1.05 5.50 -3.27
N GLU A 39 -1.00 4.42 -4.06
CA GLU A 39 -0.01 3.35 -3.88
C GLU A 39 1.41 3.93 -3.92
N ALA A 40 1.72 4.80 -4.89
CA ALA A 40 3.04 5.44 -5.00
C ALA A 40 3.35 6.34 -3.79
N ARG A 41 2.37 7.13 -3.33
CA ARG A 41 2.52 8.00 -2.16
C ARG A 41 2.75 7.20 -0.87
N GLN A 42 1.97 6.14 -0.62
CA GLN A 42 2.15 5.27 0.54
C GLN A 42 3.56 4.66 0.59
N LEU A 43 4.05 4.16 -0.55
CA LEU A 43 5.40 3.61 -0.63
C LEU A 43 6.47 4.69 -0.41
N ALA A 44 6.27 5.91 -0.90
CA ALA A 44 7.19 7.02 -0.65
C ALA A 44 7.23 7.42 0.83
N VAL A 45 6.08 7.48 1.50
CA VAL A 45 5.99 7.72 2.95
C VAL A 45 6.70 6.61 3.73
N GLY A 46 6.51 5.35 3.35
CA GLY A 46 7.25 4.22 3.92
C GLY A 46 8.77 4.38 3.73
N LEU A 47 9.18 4.86 2.55
CA LEU A 47 10.49 5.44 2.22
C LEU A 47 11.08 6.28 3.35
N ASP A 48 10.38 7.37 3.62
CA ASP A 48 10.79 8.41 4.55
C ASP A 48 10.80 7.91 5.99
N VAL A 49 9.75 7.19 6.39
CA VAL A 49 9.64 6.64 7.75
C VAL A 49 10.76 5.63 8.01
N LEU A 50 11.07 4.75 7.05
CA LEU A 50 12.16 3.78 7.20
C LEU A 50 13.52 4.46 7.36
N ARG A 51 13.78 5.56 6.63
CA ARG A 51 15.02 6.33 6.77
C ARG A 51 15.14 6.96 8.16
N SER A 52 14.08 7.62 8.63
CA SER A 52 14.07 8.24 9.96
C SER A 52 14.19 7.19 11.07
N ALA A 53 13.52 6.04 10.90
CA ALA A 53 13.55 4.95 11.87
C ALA A 53 14.95 4.37 12.07
N ARG A 54 15.75 4.26 11.02
CA ARG A 54 17.15 3.81 11.13
C ARG A 54 17.95 4.72 12.08
N GLY A 55 17.78 6.04 11.96
CA GLY A 55 18.45 6.98 12.87
C GLY A 55 18.09 6.77 14.34
N VAL A 56 16.82 6.54 14.66
CA VAL A 56 16.36 6.27 16.04
C VAL A 56 16.84 4.91 16.55
N LEU A 57 16.84 3.89 15.69
CA LEU A 57 17.19 2.52 16.09
C LEU A 57 18.70 2.27 16.15
N ASP A 58 19.50 3.05 15.41
CA ASP A 58 20.96 2.97 15.44
C ASP A 58 21.57 3.63 16.69
N ASP A 59 20.81 4.50 17.38
CA ASP A 59 21.23 5.12 18.64
C ASP A 59 20.79 4.29 19.87
N PRO A 60 21.73 3.63 20.59
CA PRO A 60 21.39 2.78 21.73
C PRO A 60 20.85 3.55 22.94
N VAL A 61 20.95 4.89 22.97
CA VAL A 61 20.41 5.71 24.06
C VAL A 61 19.13 6.46 23.67
N SER A 62 18.55 6.15 22.51
CA SER A 62 17.30 6.76 22.06
C SER A 62 16.18 6.57 23.10
N PRO A 63 15.41 7.63 23.42
CA PRO A 63 14.35 7.53 24.42
C PRO A 63 13.29 6.48 24.05
N ASN A 64 12.83 5.70 25.05
CA ASN A 64 11.79 4.69 24.85
C ASN A 64 10.53 5.21 24.15
N ALA A 65 10.16 6.47 24.39
CA ALA A 65 9.02 7.11 23.74
C ALA A 65 9.24 7.30 22.23
N GLU A 66 10.46 7.66 21.80
CA GLU A 66 10.81 7.83 20.39
C GLU A 66 10.89 6.49 19.67
N VAL A 67 11.45 5.46 20.31
CA VAL A 67 11.46 4.08 19.80
C VAL A 67 10.03 3.58 19.62
N ARG A 68 9.15 3.77 20.62
CA ARG A 68 7.74 3.39 20.55
C ARG A 68 7.01 4.12 19.43
N TYR A 69 7.20 5.43 19.31
CA TYR A 69 6.60 6.21 18.23
C TYR A 69 7.07 5.71 16.85
N THR A 70 8.37 5.49 16.70
CA THR A 70 8.98 4.94 15.47
C THR A 70 8.38 3.59 15.10
N ALA A 71 8.22 2.68 16.07
CA ALA A 71 7.61 1.37 15.84
C ALA A 71 6.14 1.47 15.38
N ILE A 72 5.36 2.40 15.93
CA ILE A 72 3.98 2.66 15.48
C ILE A 72 3.98 3.11 14.02
N ARG A 73 4.80 4.09 13.65
CA ARG A 73 4.87 4.61 12.28
C ARG A 73 5.34 3.56 11.28
N LEU A 74 6.31 2.72 11.67
CA LEU A 74 6.76 1.59 10.86
C LEU A 74 5.63 0.58 10.64
N THR A 75 4.84 0.28 11.67
CA THR A 75 3.72 -0.66 11.59
C THR A 75 2.63 -0.15 10.63
N GLU A 76 2.31 1.14 10.69
CA GLU A 76 1.39 1.78 9.74
C GLU A 76 1.89 1.65 8.29
N CYS A 77 3.14 2.02 8.03
CA CYS A 77 3.72 1.95 6.69
C CYS A 77 3.83 0.51 6.17
N LEU A 78 4.08 -0.46 7.05
CA LEU A 78 4.11 -1.88 6.69
C LEU A 78 2.72 -2.37 6.28
N ALA A 79 1.66 -1.99 7.01
CA ALA A 79 0.29 -2.32 6.63
C ALA A 79 -0.07 -1.76 5.26
N ASP A 80 0.30 -0.50 4.99
CA ASP A 80 0.13 0.12 3.67
C ASP A 80 0.88 -0.65 2.58
N ALA A 81 2.17 -0.95 2.80
CA ALA A 81 3.00 -1.67 1.81
C ALA A 81 2.44 -3.07 1.48
N LEU A 82 1.97 -3.81 2.50
CA LEU A 82 1.33 -5.11 2.31
C LEU A 82 0.04 -5.00 1.49
N ARG A 83 -0.76 -3.96 1.73
CA ARG A 83 -1.97 -3.69 0.95
C ARG A 83 -1.66 -3.36 -0.51
N VAL A 84 -0.64 -2.55 -0.77
CA VAL A 84 -0.17 -2.25 -2.13
C VAL A 84 0.31 -3.52 -2.83
N ALA A 85 1.08 -4.36 -2.13
CA ALA A 85 1.56 -5.64 -2.65
C ALA A 85 0.40 -6.59 -3.00
N GLU A 86 -0.60 -6.71 -2.13
CA GLU A 86 -1.79 -7.53 -2.40
C GLU A 86 -2.57 -7.00 -3.61
N SER A 87 -2.81 -5.69 -3.67
CA SER A 87 -3.52 -5.07 -4.78
C SER A 87 -2.82 -5.33 -6.11
N ARG A 88 -1.50 -5.14 -6.17
CA ARG A 88 -0.70 -5.41 -7.37
C ARG A 88 -0.68 -6.90 -7.73
N GLY A 89 -0.49 -7.78 -6.74
CA GLY A 89 -0.48 -9.23 -6.95
C GLY A 89 -1.79 -9.76 -7.54
N ARG A 90 -2.94 -9.26 -7.07
CA ARG A 90 -4.26 -9.60 -7.64
C ARG A 90 -4.41 -9.18 -9.10
N ARG A 91 -3.79 -8.06 -9.51
CA ARG A 91 -3.80 -7.60 -10.92
C ARG A 91 -2.88 -8.42 -11.83
N LEU A 92 -1.77 -8.95 -11.29
CA LEU A 92 -0.84 -9.81 -12.05
C LEU A 92 -1.42 -11.22 -12.28
N ALA A 93 -2.05 -11.81 -11.26
CA ALA A 93 -2.66 -13.13 -11.34
C ALA A 93 -3.78 -13.20 -12.39
N THR A 94 -4.47 -12.09 -12.66
CA THR A 94 -5.49 -12.03 -13.71
C THR A 94 -4.91 -12.00 -15.12
N ASP A 95 -3.65 -11.62 -15.26
CA ASP A 95 -2.93 -11.61 -16.54
C ASP A 95 -2.32 -12.99 -16.86
N HIS A 96 -1.98 -13.79 -15.82
CA HIS A 96 -1.36 -15.11 -15.92
C HIS A 96 -2.36 -16.30 -15.93
N GLY A 97 -3.65 -16.06 -16.24
CA GLY A 97 -4.61 -17.13 -16.49
C GLY A 97 -4.31 -17.86 -17.82
N GLU A 98 -3.67 -19.03 -17.67
CA GLU A 98 -3.00 -20.01 -18.57
C GLU A 98 -3.68 -20.44 -19.91
N PRO A 99 -2.99 -21.21 -20.81
CA PRO A 99 -3.36 -21.43 -22.23
C PRO A 99 -4.70 -22.11 -22.49
#